data_AF-A0A1I6ES24-F1
#
_entry.id   AF-A0A1I6ES24-F1
#
_cell.length_a   1.000
_cell.length_b   1.000
_cell.length_c   1.000
_cell.angle_alpha   90.00
_cell.angle_beta   90.00
_cell.angle_gamma   90.00
#
_symmetry.space_group_name_H-M   'P 1'
#
loop_
_entity.id
_entity.type
_entity.pdbx_description
1 polymer ?
#
loop_
_entity_poly.entity_id
_entity_poly.type
_entity_poly.pdbx_seq_one_letter_code
_entity_poly.pdbx_strand_id
1 'polypeptide(L)' 'MTAWRKSTYSVNGTDCVEVGHGVGVRDSKAPATHLAIGTGTWTAFLAATKADKLAR' A
#
# COMPACT_ATOMS: atom_id res chain seq x y z
N MET A 1 -2.57 -12.76 -11.00
CA MET A 1 -1.17 -12.64 -10.53
C MET A 1 -0.85 -11.15 -10.51
N THR A 2 -0.66 -10.54 -9.33
CA THR A 2 -0.48 -9.09 -9.20
C THR A 2 0.87 -8.70 -9.80
N ALA A 3 0.87 -7.82 -10.81
CA ALA A 3 2.11 -7.32 -11.42
C ALA A 3 2.75 -6.27 -10.50
N TRP A 4 3.61 -6.73 -9.59
CA TRP A 4 4.38 -5.86 -8.69
C TRP A 4 5.54 -5.20 -9.44
N ARG A 5 5.73 -3.89 -9.22
CA ARG A 5 6.90 -3.14 -9.70
C ARG A 5 7.51 -2.31 -8.58
N LYS A 6 8.83 -2.14 -8.59
CA LYS A 6 9.54 -1.27 -7.66
C LYS A 6 9.15 0.20 -7.89
N SER A 7 8.90 0.94 -6.81
CA SER A 7 8.68 2.39 -6.83
C SER A 7 9.95 3.13 -7.25
N THR A 8 9.80 4.16 -8.08
CA THR A 8 10.91 5.02 -8.52
C THR A 8 11.48 5.89 -7.39
N TYR A 9 10.76 6.01 -6.26
CA TYR A 9 11.22 6.73 -5.07
C TYR A 9 12.10 5.88 -4.13
N SER A 10 12.27 4.58 -4.41
CA SER A 10 13.10 3.67 -3.62
C SER A 10 14.56 3.68 -4.09
N VAL A 11 15.27 4.77 -3.76
CA VAL A 11 16.59 5.12 -4.32
C VAL A 11 17.74 4.29 -3.71
N ASN A 12 17.73 4.03 -2.39
CA ASN A 12 18.94 3.60 -1.66
C ASN A 12 18.86 2.20 -1.01
N GLY A 13 17.91 1.35 -1.43
CA GLY A 13 17.87 -0.06 -1.02
C GLY A 13 17.38 -0.35 0.41
N THR A 14 17.24 0.65 1.27
CA THR A 14 16.74 0.48 2.65
C THR A 14 15.24 0.71 2.82
N ASP A 15 14.56 1.30 1.83
CA ASP A 15 13.13 1.66 1.87
C ASP A 15 12.40 1.24 0.58
N CYS A 16 12.46 -0.06 0.27
CA CYS A 16 11.88 -0.63 -0.95
C CYS A 16 10.35 -0.68 -0.86
N VAL A 17 9.69 0.14 -1.67
CA VAL A 17 8.24 0.13 -1.87
C VAL A 17 7.94 -0.53 -3.20
N GLU A 18 7.08 -1.55 -3.20
CA GLU A 18 6.60 -2.24 -4.40
C GLU A 18 5.11 -1.94 -4.60
N VAL A 19 4.72 -1.63 -5.84
CA VAL A 19 3.34 -1.28 -6.20
C VAL A 19 2.79 -2.29 -7.20
N GLY A 20 1.56 -2.75 -6.99
CA GLY A 20 0.87 -3.71 -7.86
C GLY A 20 -0.48 -3.17 -8.33
N HIS A 21 -1.07 -3.81 -9.36
CA HIS A 21 -2.45 -3.55 -9.74
C HIS A 21 -3.41 -4.22 -8.75
N GLY A 22 -4.24 -3.41 -8.08
CA GLY A 22 -5.02 -3.80 -6.90
C GLY A 22 -4.39 -3.24 -5.63
N VAL A 23 -5.21 -2.91 -4.64
CA VAL A 23 -4.71 -2.38 -3.37
C VAL A 23 -4.51 -3.55 -2.40
N GLY A 24 -3.26 -3.82 -2.06
CA GLY A 24 -2.90 -4.85 -1.10
C GLY A 24 -1.98 -4.26 -0.02
N VAL A 25 -2.35 -4.42 1.24
CA VAL A 25 -1.47 -4.08 2.38
C VAL A 25 -0.80 -5.36 2.84
N ARG A 26 0.52 -5.34 2.99
CA ARG A 26 1.30 -6.47 3.50
C ARG A 26 2.32 -6.02 4.51
N ASP A 27 2.63 -6.90 5.44
CA ASP A 27 3.75 -6.72 6.34
C ASP A 27 5.05 -7.14 5.63
N SER A 28 6.06 -6.27 5.64
CA SER A 28 7.34 -6.56 4.96
C SER A 28 8.14 -7.67 5.64
N LYS A 29 7.87 -7.96 6.92
CA LYS A 29 8.52 -9.01 7.72
C LYS A 29 7.73 -10.33 7.69
N ALA A 30 6.49 -10.32 7.21
CA ALA A 30 5.63 -11.48 6.99
C ALA A 30 5.03 -11.48 5.56
N PRO A 31 5.87 -11.66 4.53
CA PRO A 31 5.51 -11.41 3.13
C PRO A 31 4.54 -12.43 2.51
N ALA A 32 4.19 -13.51 3.22
CA ALA A 32 3.20 -14.47 2.74
C ALA A 32 1.74 -13.95 2.89
N THR A 33 1.50 -13.06 3.86
CA THR A 33 0.18 -12.57 4.24
C THR A 33 -0.11 -11.19 3.67
N HIS A 34 -1.28 -11.03 3.04
CA HIS A 34 -1.71 -9.78 2.42
C HIS A 34 -3.19 -9.52 2.70
N LEU A 35 -3.53 -8.25 2.96
CA LEU A 35 -4.90 -7.75 3.06
C LEU A 35 -5.27 -7.09 1.73
N ALA A 36 -6.22 -7.67 1.00
CA ALA A 36 -6.78 -7.06 -0.21
C ALA A 36 -7.82 -6.00 0.17
N ILE A 37 -7.65 -4.79 -0.35
CA ILE A 37 -8.56 -3.66 -0.12
C ILE A 37 -9.17 -3.27 -1.48
N GLY A 38 -10.49 -3.05 -1.50
CA GLY A 38 -11.17 -2.55 -2.69
C GLY A 38 -10.73 -1.12 -3.03
N THR A 39 -10.76 -0.77 -4.32
CA THR A 39 -10.37 0.57 -4.80
C THR A 39 -11.17 1.68 -4.12
N GLY A 40 -12.48 1.52 -3.97
CA GLY A 40 -13.34 2.50 -3.29
C GLY A 40 -12.98 2.71 -1.83
N THR A 41 -12.75 1.61 -1.09
CA THR A 41 -12.31 1.66 0.31
C THR A 41 -10.95 2.35 0.45
N TRP A 42 -10.01 2.08 -0.47
CA TRP A 42 -8.70 2.74 -0.47
C TRP A 42 -8.79 4.24 -0.73
N THR A 43 -9.62 4.66 -1.70
CA THR A 43 -9.87 6.07 -1.97
C THR A 43 -10.47 6.78 -0.76
N ALA A 44 -11.45 6.16 -0.09
CA ALA A 44 -12.05 6.71 1.12
C ALA A 44 -11.03 6.83 2.26
N PHE A 45 -10.18 5.82 2.46
CA PHE A 45 -9.10 5.84 3.43
C PHE A 45 -8.15 7.03 3.19
N LEU A 46 -7.63 7.18 1.96
CA LEU A 46 -6.72 8.30 1.62
C LEU A 46 -7.36 9.67 1.82
N ALA A 47 -8.65 9.82 1.50
CA ALA A 47 -9.37 11.07 1.72
C ALA A 47 -9.48 11.39 3.23
N ALA A 48 -9.79 10.39 4.05
CA ALA A 48 -9.85 10.53 5.50
C ALA A 48 -8.47 10.85 6.11
N THR A 49 -7.39 10.21 5.65
CA THR A 49 -6.02 10.50 6.10
C THR A 49 -5.63 11.94 5.78
N LYS A 50 -5.86 12.42 4.55
CA LYS A 50 -5.52 13.79 4.14
C LYS A 50 -6.30 14.85 4.93
N ALA A 51 -7.51 14.52 5.35
CA ALA A 51 -8.36 15.40 6.15
C ALA A 51 -8.09 15.30 7.65
N ASP A 52 -7.15 14.45 8.08
CA ASP A 52 -6.88 14.12 9.49
C ASP A 52 -8.14 13.63 10.25
N LYS A 53 -8.94 12.80 9.59
CA LYS A 53 -10.23 12.29 10.09
C LYS A 53 -10.21 10.82 10.47
N LEU A 54 -9.03 10.20 10.53
CA LEU A 54 -8.90 8.85 11.04
C LEU A 54 -8.93 8.93 12.57
N ALA A 55 -10.07 8.58 13.17
CA ALA A 55 -10.18 8.48 14.62
C ALA A 55 -9.13 7.50 15.15
N ARG A 56 -8.43 7.91 16.20
CA ARG A 56 -7.36 7.16 16.84
C ARG A 56 -7.90 6.11 17.82
#